data_AF-A0A352S668-F1
#
_entry.id   AF-A0A352S668-F1
#
_cell.length_a   1.000
_cell.length_b   1.000
_cell.length_c   1.000
_cell.angle_alpha   90.00
_cell.angle_beta   90.00
_cell.angle_gamma   90.00
#
_symmetry.space_group_name_H-M   'P 1'
#
loop_
_entity.id
_entity.type
_entity.pdbx_description
1 polymer ?
#
loop_
_entity_poly.entity_id
_entity_poly.type
_entity_poly.pdbx_seq_one_letter_code
_entity_poly.pdbx_strand_id
1 'polypeptide(L)' 'LRQDPDVVMIGEIRDLETAQIAVQASLTGHLVLATLHTNDSASAVTRLVDMGIEPFLLSSSLIGVLAQRLV' A
#
# COMPACT_ATOMS: atom_id res chain seq x y z
N LEU A 1 4.12 -5.74 -13.15
CA LEU A 1 3.10 -6.78 -13.44
C LEU A 1 3.39 -7.60 -14.70
N ARG A 2 4.13 -7.10 -15.70
CA ARG A 2 4.41 -7.85 -16.96
C ARG A 2 5.45 -8.98 -16.83
N GLN A 3 5.78 -9.39 -15.61
CA GLN A 3 6.77 -10.45 -15.34
C GLN A 3 6.12 -11.67 -14.67
N ASP A 4 4.79 -11.70 -14.63
CA ASP A 4 4.02 -12.72 -13.92
C ASP A 4 4.48 -12.94 -12.45
N PRO A 5 4.63 -11.87 -11.64
CA PRO A 5 5.09 -12.04 -10.27
C PRO A 5 3.97 -12.52 -9.36
N ASP A 6 4.28 -13.37 -8.38
CA ASP A 6 3.35 -13.64 -7.27
C ASP A 6 3.36 -12.53 -6.21
N VAL A 7 4.54 -11.92 -6.00
CA VAL A 7 4.79 -10.89 -4.99
C VAL A 7 5.47 -9.68 -5.62
N VAL A 8 5.00 -8.49 -5.26
CA VAL A 8 5.58 -7.20 -5.68
C VAL A 8 6.03 -6.43 -4.45
N MET A 9 7.28 -5.98 -4.43
CA MET A 9 7.80 -5.06 -3.41
C MET A 9 8.05 -3.70 -4.03
N ILE A 10 7.41 -2.67 -3.46
CA ILE A 10 7.58 -1.27 -3.81
C ILE A 10 8.34 -0.64 -2.65
N GLY A 11 9.49 -0.02 -2.92
CA GLY A 11 10.32 0.56 -1.86
C GLY A 11 9.53 1.53 -0.98
N GLU A 12 8.82 2.48 -1.58
CA GLU A 12 7.98 3.46 -0.90
C GLU A 12 6.86 3.94 -1.83
N ILE A 13 5.66 4.17 -1.31
CA ILE A 13 4.56 4.83 -2.04
C ILE A 13 4.60 6.32 -1.73
N ARG A 14 4.98 7.14 -2.72
CA ARG A 14 5.18 8.59 -2.54
C ARG A 14 4.04 9.45 -3.08
N ASP A 15 3.31 8.92 -4.03
CA ASP A 15 2.30 9.62 -4.82
C ASP A 15 1.09 8.72 -5.10
N LEU A 16 0.01 9.36 -5.56
CA LEU A 16 -1.25 8.70 -5.90
C LEU A 16 -1.08 7.69 -7.04
N GLU A 17 -0.25 7.99 -8.03
CA GLU A 17 -0.04 7.10 -9.17
C GLU A 17 0.52 5.75 -8.70
N THR A 18 1.59 5.77 -7.90
CA THR A 18 2.19 4.56 -7.33
C THR A 18 1.22 3.83 -6.40
N ALA A 19 0.45 4.56 -5.59
CA ALA A 19 -0.57 3.99 -4.72
C ALA A 19 -1.67 3.27 -5.52
N GLN A 20 -2.13 3.85 -6.62
CA GLN A 20 -3.14 3.25 -7.50
C GLN A 20 -2.61 1.96 -8.13
N ILE A 21 -1.36 1.96 -8.61
CA ILE A 21 -0.74 0.75 -9.16
C ILE A 21 -0.65 -0.35 -8.11
N ALA A 22 -0.25 -0.03 -6.88
CA ALA A 22 -0.17 -0.98 -5.76
C ALA A 22 -1.54 -1.59 -5.41
N VAL A 23 -2.57 -0.76 -5.31
CA VAL A 23 -3.95 -1.20 -5.02
C VAL A 23 -4.50 -2.06 -6.16
N GLN A 24 -4.30 -1.68 -7.42
CA GLN A 24 -4.74 -2.51 -8.55
C GLN A 24 -3.99 -3.85 -8.62
N ALA A 25 -2.68 -3.86 -8.35
CA ALA A 25 -1.91 -5.10 -8.29
C ALA A 25 -2.45 -6.06 -7.20
N SER A 26 -2.73 -5.54 -6.00
CA SER A 26 -3.29 -6.35 -4.91
C SER A 26 -4.68 -6.91 -5.19
N LEU A 27 -5.54 -6.14 -5.87
CA LEU A 27 -6.88 -6.61 -6.29
C LEU A 27 -6.85 -7.61 -7.46
N THR A 28 -5.71 -7.76 -8.13
CA THR A 28 -5.52 -8.68 -9.26
C THR A 28 -4.70 -9.91 -8.89
N GLY A 29 -4.61 -10.23 -7.60
CA GLY A 29 -4.04 -11.50 -7.12
C GLY A 29 -2.55 -11.44 -6.75
N HIS A 30 -1.95 -10.25 -6.67
CA HIS A 30 -0.55 -10.10 -6.27
C HIS A 30 -0.45 -9.75 -4.78
N LEU A 31 0.48 -10.37 -4.05
CA LEU A 31 0.84 -9.84 -2.73
C LEU A 31 1.71 -8.60 -2.92
N VAL A 32 1.27 -7.44 -2.41
CA VAL A 32 2.02 -6.19 -2.52
C VAL A 32 2.57 -5.79 -1.16
N LEU A 33 3.88 -5.55 -1.11
CA LEU A 33 4.58 -5.00 0.04
C LEU A 33 5.07 -3.59 -0.29
N ALA A 34 4.80 -2.64 0.60
CA ALA A 34 5.24 -1.26 0.44
C ALA A 34 5.52 -0.59 1.79
N THR A 35 6.26 0.52 1.76
CA THR A 35 6.46 1.37 2.94
C THR A 35 5.82 2.75 2.77
N LEU A 36 5.50 3.37 3.91
CA LEU A 36 4.99 4.73 4.03
C LEU A 36 5.65 5.38 5.26
N HIS A 37 5.99 6.66 5.16
CA HIS A 37 6.48 7.43 6.31
C HIS A 37 5.30 7.97 7.10
N THR A 38 4.85 7.19 8.08
CA THR A 38 3.82 7.58 9.04
C THR A 38 4.25 7.22 10.46
N ASN A 39 3.72 7.93 11.46
CA ASN A 39 4.17 7.79 12.84
C ASN A 39 3.64 6.51 13.53
N ASP A 40 2.55 5.95 13.01
CA ASP A 40 1.86 4.78 13.54
C ASP A 40 1.09 4.05 12.44
N SER A 41 0.62 2.83 12.74
CA SER A 41 -0.05 1.97 11.77
C SER A 41 -1.37 2.56 11.23
N ALA A 42 -2.14 3.25 12.07
CA ALA A 42 -3.44 3.79 11.67
C ALA A 42 -3.26 4.96 10.68
N SER A 43 -2.25 5.79 10.91
CA SER A 43 -1.90 6.93 10.07
C SER A 43 -1.54 6.52 8.64
N ALA A 44 -1.08 5.29 8.40
CA ALA A 44 -0.84 4.78 7.04
C ALA A 44 -2.14 4.70 6.22
N VAL A 45 -3.25 4.31 6.85
CA VAL A 45 -4.58 4.28 6.20
C VAL A 45 -5.02 5.69 5.85
N THR A 46 -4.96 6.61 6.82
CA THR A 46 -5.27 8.03 6.61
C THR A 46 -4.42 8.61 5.49
N ARG A 47 -3.12 8.30 5.46
CA ARG A 47 -2.20 8.79 4.43
C ARG A 47 -2.59 8.35 3.02
N LEU A 48 -3.00 7.09 2.84
CA LEU A 48 -3.46 6.59 1.54
C LEU A 48 -4.79 7.22 1.10
N VAL A 49 -5.70 7.46 2.05
CA VAL A 49 -6.94 8.21 1.77
C VAL A 49 -6.62 9.65 1.38
N ASP A 50 -5.72 10.33 2.10
CA ASP A 50 -5.29 11.70 1.82
C ASP A 50 -4.58 11.83 0.46
N MET A 51 -3.90 10.77 -0.01
CA MET A 51 -3.34 10.72 -1.37
C MET A 51 -4.42 10.64 -2.45
N GLY A 52 -5.64 10.20 -2.11
CA GLY A 52 -6.76 10.06 -3.04
C GLY A 52 -7.15 8.60 -3.33
N ILE A 53 -6.71 7.63 -2.52
CA ILE A 53 -7.24 6.26 -2.63
C ILE A 53 -8.60 6.18 -1.97
N GLU A 54 -9.59 5.69 -2.71
CA GLU A 54 -10.94 5.49 -2.21
C GLU A 54 -10.97 4.53 -1.00
N PRO A 55 -11.66 4.87 0.10
CA PRO A 55 -11.68 4.05 1.31
C PRO A 55 -12.12 2.59 1.08
N PHE A 56 -13.05 2.35 0.15
CA PHE A 56 -13.54 1.00 -0.16
C PHE A 56 -12.47 0.13 -0.85
N LEU A 57 -11.53 0.75 -1.59
CA LEU A 57 -10.42 0.02 -2.20
C LEU A 57 -9.44 -0.41 -1.12
N LEU A 58 -9.14 0.45 -0.15
CA LEU A 58 -8.27 0.11 0.98
C LEU A 58 -8.88 -1.00 1.84
N SER A 59 -10.18 -0.93 2.15
CA SER A 59 -10.85 -1.97 2.94
C SER A 59 -10.82 -3.34 2.25
N SER A 60 -10.73 -3.36 0.92
CA SER A 60 -10.72 -4.60 0.13
C SER A 60 -9.32 -5.14 -0.14
N SER A 61 -8.28 -4.30 -0.11
CA SER A 61 -6.92 -4.65 -0.52
C SER A 61 -5.91 -4.72 0.63
N LEU A 62 -6.11 -3.95 1.71
CA LEU A 62 -5.14 -3.83 2.79
C LEU A 62 -5.23 -5.03 3.75
N ILE A 63 -4.16 -5.82 3.83
CA ILE A 63 -4.06 -6.95 4.76
C ILE A 63 -3.64 -6.49 6.16
N GLY A 64 -2.72 -5.53 6.27
CA GLY A 64 -2.24 -5.01 7.54
C GLY A 64 -1.19 -3.92 7.40
N VAL A 65 -0.89 -3.24 8.52
CA VAL A 65 0.15 -2.20 8.60
C VAL A 65 1.02 -2.46 9.83
N LEU A 66 2.34 -2.53 9.61
CA LEU A 66 3.33 -2.68 10.67
C LEU A 66 4.04 -1.34 10.91
N ALA A 67 3.80 -0.72 12.06
CA ALA A 67 4.62 0.39 12.55
C ALA A 67 5.83 -0.16 13.31
N GLN A 68 7.03 0.25 12.91
CA GLN A 68 8.29 -0.25 13.47
C GLN A 68 9.18 0.92 13.93
N ARG A 69 9.85 0.71 15.07
CA ARG A 69 10.91 1.58 15.60
C ARG A 69 12.13 0.73 15.95
N LEU A 70 13.31 1.31 15.86
CA LEU A 70 14.56 0.71 16.35
C LEU A 70 14.85 1.29 17.74
N VAL A 71 15.21 0.43 18.70
CA VAL A 71 15.56 0.80 20.08
C VAL A 71 16.92 0.24 20.46
#